data_AF-A0A3C0QFN9-F1
#
_entry.id   AF-A0A3C0QFN9-F1
#
_cell.length_a   1.000
_cell.length_b   1.000
_cell.length_c   1.000
_cell.angle_alpha   90.00
_cell.angle_beta   90.00
_cell.angle_gamma   90.00
#
_symmetry.space_group_name_H-M   'P 1'
#
loop_
_entity.id
_entity.type
_entity.pdbx_description
1 polymer ?
#
loop_
_entity_poly.entity_id
_entity_poly.type
_entity_poly.pdbx_seq_one_letter_code
_entity_poly.pdbx_strand_id
1 'polypeptide(L)'
;VLGSVGTTSYTENIGLIGLTGVASRHVVRAGAVILILLSLVGKLGALIATMPSPVIGGAYITLFGTIGALGIQNLMRADMGSQRNVLIVGFSFLMALGLPGWVEPNQAIFTGALGNTFGGMIWAIMKTPMAVAGILAAVCDNVIPGTDEERGIKK
;
A
#
# COMPACT_ATOMS: atom_id res chain seq x y z
N VAL A 1 6.62 12.84 17.07
CA VAL A 1 6.42 13.91 18.09
C VAL A 1 5.12 13.73 18.85
N LEU A 2 3.96 13.59 18.18
CA LEU A 2 2.65 13.45 18.84
C LEU A 2 2.15 12.00 18.97
N GLY A 3 3.00 10.99 18.76
CA GLY A 3 2.62 9.57 18.87
C GLY A 3 1.72 9.03 17.74
N SER A 4 1.54 9.75 16.64
CA SER A 4 0.76 9.31 15.48
C SER A 4 1.57 8.43 14.52
N VAL A 5 0.88 7.67 13.67
CA VAL A 5 1.45 6.81 12.62
C VAL A 5 1.64 7.59 11.30
N GLY A 6 2.35 6.99 10.34
CA GLY A 6 2.47 7.57 9.01
C GLY A 6 1.10 7.74 8.34
N THR A 7 0.84 8.93 7.79
CA THR A 7 -0.43 9.25 7.13
C THR A 7 -0.26 9.34 5.63
N THR A 8 -1.29 8.95 4.88
CA THR A 8 -1.35 9.09 3.41
C THR A 8 -2.71 9.67 2.99
N SER A 9 -2.81 10.08 1.73
CA SER A 9 -4.08 10.53 1.14
C SER A 9 -5.03 9.35 0.93
N TYR A 10 -6.29 9.52 1.34
CA TYR A 10 -7.35 8.51 1.14
C TYR A 10 -7.96 8.63 -0.25
N THR A 11 -7.92 7.54 -1.03
CA THR A 11 -8.45 7.54 -2.40
C THR A 11 -9.98 7.53 -2.42
N GLU A 12 -10.61 7.06 -1.34
CA GLU A 12 -12.06 7.10 -1.15
C GLU A 12 -12.61 8.54 -1.22
N ASN A 13 -11.82 9.52 -0.77
CA ASN A 13 -12.19 10.93 -0.87
C ASN A 13 -12.27 11.41 -2.32
N ILE A 14 -11.39 10.91 -3.19
CA ILE A 14 -11.43 11.22 -4.63
C ILE A 14 -12.67 10.60 -5.27
N GLY A 15 -13.02 9.36 -4.90
CA GLY A 15 -14.26 8.71 -5.32
C GLY A 15 -15.51 9.48 -4.88
N LEU A 16 -15.54 9.97 -3.64
CA LEU A 16 -16.65 10.77 -3.12
C LEU A 16 -16.80 12.11 -3.85
N ILE A 17 -15.71 12.75 -4.24
CA ILE A 17 -15.75 13.96 -5.09
C ILE A 17 -16.40 13.63 -6.44
N GLY A 18 -16.07 12.47 -7.03
CA GLY A 18 -16.70 12.00 -8.28
C GLY A 18 -18.22 11.80 -8.18
N LEU A 19 -18.71 11.39 -7.00
CA LEU A 19 -20.16 11.19 -6.75
C LEU A 19 -20.89 12.49 -6.40
N THR A 20 -20.26 13.35 -5.58
CA THR A 20 -20.89 14.57 -5.06
C THR A 20 -20.72 15.76 -6.00
N GLY A 21 -19.74 15.73 -6.91
CA GLY A 21 -19.35 16.86 -7.76
C GLY A 21 -18.68 18.00 -7.00
N VAL A 22 -18.42 17.86 -5.69
CA VAL A 22 -17.90 18.94 -4.85
C VAL A 22 -16.41 18.74 -4.54
N ALA A 23 -15.55 19.38 -5.32
CA ALA A 23 -14.10 19.37 -5.12
C ALA A 23 -13.57 20.57 -4.29
N SER A 24 -14.41 21.16 -3.42
CA SER A 24 -14.06 22.39 -2.69
C SER A 24 -13.12 22.13 -1.50
N ARG A 25 -11.98 22.83 -1.47
CA ARG A 25 -11.02 22.82 -0.34
C ARG A 25 -11.65 23.21 1.00
N HIS A 26 -12.73 24.00 0.99
CA HIS A 26 -13.42 24.43 2.20
C HIS A 26 -14.14 23.27 2.88
N VAL A 27 -14.70 22.34 2.10
CA VAL A 27 -15.35 21.14 2.62
C VAL A 27 -14.34 20.23 3.33
N VAL A 28 -13.16 20.04 2.71
CA VAL A 28 -12.07 19.24 3.30
C VAL A 28 -11.57 19.87 4.61
N ARG A 29 -11.39 21.20 4.65
CA ARG A 29 -10.99 21.92 5.88
C ARG A 29 -12.04 21.80 6.97
N ALA A 30 -13.31 21.97 6.64
CA ALA A 30 -14.41 21.80 7.61
C ALA A 30 -14.43 20.37 8.17
N GLY A 31 -14.29 19.36 7.32
CA GLY A 31 -14.16 17.96 7.73
C GLY A 31 -12.97 17.72 8.67
N ALA A 32 -11.80 18.28 8.36
CA ALA A 32 -10.62 18.17 9.23
C ALA A 32 -10.86 18.79 10.61
N VAL A 33 -11.47 19.97 10.69
CA VAL A 33 -11.82 20.61 11.97
C VAL A 33 -12.80 19.73 12.77
N ILE A 34 -13.83 19.19 12.12
CA ILE A 34 -14.78 18.27 12.76
C ILE A 34 -14.06 17.04 13.31
N LEU A 35 -13.18 16.41 12.54
CA LEU A 35 -12.42 15.23 12.99
C LEU A 35 -11.49 15.55 14.16
N ILE A 36 -10.84 16.71 14.17
CA ILE A 36 -10.01 17.16 15.30
C ILE A 36 -10.87 17.32 16.55
N LEU A 37 -12.04 17.97 16.45
CA LEU A 37 -12.95 18.16 17.58
C LEU A 37 -13.49 16.81 18.08
N LEU A 38 -13.87 15.90 17.19
CA LEU A 38 -14.32 14.56 17.55
C LEU A 38 -13.22 13.73 18.22
N SER A 39 -11.97 13.91 17.81
CA SER A 39 -10.81 13.25 18.44
C SER A 39 -10.61 13.65 19.90
N LEU A 40 -11.11 14.81 20.33
CA LEU A 40 -11.04 15.27 21.73
C LEU A 40 -12.14 14.63 22.59
N VAL A 41 -13.16 14.01 21.98
CA VAL A 41 -14.29 13.39 22.68
C VAL A 41 -13.95 11.93 23.03
N GLY A 42 -13.43 11.70 24.24
CA GLY A 42 -13.03 10.36 24.70
C GLY A 42 -14.14 9.29 24.66
N LYS A 43 -15.42 9.70 24.75
CA LYS A 43 -16.58 8.79 24.60
C LYS A 43 -16.63 8.14 23.22
N LEU A 44 -16.23 8.86 22.17
CA LEU A 44 -16.20 8.31 20.81
C LEU A 44 -15.08 7.26 20.69
N GLY A 45 -13.92 7.50 21.32
CA GLY A 45 -12.85 6.50 21.41
C GLY A 45 -13.29 5.24 22.15
N ALA A 46 -14.03 5.39 23.26
CA ALA A 46 -14.60 4.26 23.99
C ALA A 46 -15.60 3.47 23.13
N LEU A 47 -16.47 4.14 22.37
CA LEU A 47 -17.41 3.49 21.45
C LEU A 47 -16.68 2.65 20.40
N ILE A 48 -15.64 3.21 19.76
CA ILE A 48 -14.84 2.50 18.77
C ILE A 48 -14.13 1.30 19.40
N ALA A 49 -13.59 1.44 20.61
CA ALA A 49 -12.93 0.35 21.33
C ALA A 49 -13.89 -0.80 21.71
N THR A 50 -15.19 -0.51 21.87
CA THR A 50 -16.22 -1.53 22.15
C THR A 50 -16.77 -2.22 20.89
N MET A 51 -16.33 -1.83 19.68
CA MET A 51 -16.83 -2.45 18.45
C MET A 51 -16.41 -3.93 18.36
N PRO A 52 -17.33 -4.84 18.01
CA PRO A 52 -17.00 -6.25 17.84
C PRO A 52 -15.96 -6.46 16.72
N SER A 53 -15.01 -7.37 16.96
CA SER A 53 -13.99 -7.74 15.98
C SER A 53 -14.53 -8.10 14.59
N PRO A 54 -15.68 -8.79 14.44
CA PRO A 54 -16.25 -9.07 13.12
C PRO A 54 -16.62 -7.82 12.32
N VAL A 55 -17.09 -6.75 12.98
CA VAL A 55 -17.46 -5.49 12.31
C VAL A 55 -16.21 -4.77 11.81
N ILE A 56 -15.19 -4.69 12.67
CA ILE A 56 -13.90 -4.10 12.32
C ILE A 56 -13.25 -4.89 11.16
N GLY A 57 -13.33 -6.23 11.20
CA GLY A 57 -12.86 -7.09 10.13
C GLY A 57 -13.57 -6.81 8.79
N GLY A 58 -14.90 -6.66 8.80
CA GLY A 58 -15.67 -6.29 7.62
C GLY A 58 -15.24 -4.95 7.03
N ALA A 59 -15.05 -3.93 7.88
CA ALA A 59 -14.57 -2.62 7.45
C ALA A 59 -13.17 -2.71 6.80
N TYR A 60 -12.26 -3.49 7.37
CA TYR A 60 -10.93 -3.71 6.78
C TYR A 60 -10.97 -4.45 5.45
N ILE A 61 -11.86 -5.45 5.29
CA ILE A 61 -12.01 -6.18 4.02
C ILE A 61 -12.45 -5.22 2.92
N THR A 62 -13.41 -4.33 3.21
CA THR A 62 -13.82 -3.31 2.24
C THR A 62 -12.66 -2.37 1.90
N LEU A 63 -11.94 -1.87 2.91
CA LEU A 63 -10.80 -0.97 2.73
C LEU A 63 -9.70 -1.61 1.86
N PHE A 64 -9.20 -2.80 2.24
CA PHE A 64 -8.15 -3.48 1.49
C PHE A 64 -8.61 -3.93 0.11
N GLY A 65 -9.89 -4.31 -0.05
CA GLY A 65 -10.49 -4.61 -1.34
C GLY A 65 -10.48 -3.41 -2.29
N THR A 66 -10.87 -2.23 -1.80
CA THR A 66 -10.82 -0.99 -2.58
C THR A 66 -9.38 -0.59 -2.92
N ILE A 67 -8.45 -0.69 -1.98
CA ILE A 67 -7.01 -0.42 -2.22
C ILE A 67 -6.47 -1.34 -3.32
N GLY A 68 -6.77 -2.65 -3.25
CA GLY A 68 -6.36 -3.61 -4.27
C GLY A 68 -6.92 -3.29 -5.66
N ALA A 69 -8.21 -2.97 -5.74
CA ALA A 69 -8.86 -2.59 -7.00
C ALA A 69 -8.23 -1.33 -7.62
N LEU A 70 -7.90 -0.33 -6.80
CA LEU A 70 -7.21 0.87 -7.24
C LEU A 70 -5.78 0.58 -7.70
N GLY A 71 -5.08 -0.37 -7.08
CA GLY A 71 -3.78 -0.87 -7.55
C GLY A 71 -3.88 -1.43 -8.96
N ILE A 72 -4.89 -2.26 -9.24
CA ILE A 72 -5.14 -2.81 -10.58
C ILE A 72 -5.46 -1.70 -11.59
N GLN A 73 -6.31 -0.73 -11.23
CA GLN A 73 -6.62 0.40 -12.11
C GLN A 73 -5.37 1.22 -12.47
N ASN A 74 -4.44 1.40 -11.53
CA ASN A 74 -3.17 2.06 -11.82
C ASN A 74 -2.28 1.22 -12.74
N LEU A 75 -2.27 -0.11 -12.57
CA LEU A 75 -1.51 -1.02 -13.41
C LEU A 75 -2.01 -1.03 -14.86
N MET A 76 -3.32 -0.90 -15.07
CA MET A 76 -3.94 -0.80 -16.40
C MET A 76 -3.54 0.47 -17.18
N ARG A 77 -2.82 1.42 -16.55
CA ARG A 77 -2.23 2.55 -17.27
C ARG A 77 -0.98 2.17 -18.07
N ALA A 78 -0.30 1.09 -17.68
CA ALA A 78 0.76 0.49 -18.48
C ALA A 78 0.15 -0.47 -19.52
N ASP A 79 0.88 -0.77 -20.59
CA ASP A 79 0.41 -1.71 -21.60
C ASP A 79 0.46 -3.16 -21.07
N MET A 80 -0.67 -3.62 -20.55
CA MET A 80 -0.83 -5.00 -20.07
C MET A 80 -1.03 -6.03 -21.20
N GLY A 81 -1.02 -5.59 -22.46
CA GLY A 81 -0.96 -6.47 -23.64
C GLY A 81 0.46 -6.98 -23.93
N SER A 82 1.50 -6.25 -23.47
CA SER A 82 2.89 -6.68 -23.63
C SER A 82 3.24 -7.80 -22.65
N GLN A 83 3.72 -8.94 -23.17
CA GLN A 83 4.17 -10.08 -22.37
C GLN A 83 5.28 -9.68 -21.37
N ARG A 84 6.06 -8.65 -21.69
CA ARG A 84 7.06 -8.06 -20.80
C ARG A 84 6.45 -7.60 -19.49
N ASN A 85 5.41 -6.76 -19.55
CA ASN A 85 4.78 -6.17 -18.37
C ASN A 85 4.03 -7.23 -17.56
N VAL A 86 3.37 -8.17 -18.24
CA VAL A 86 2.73 -9.32 -17.61
C VAL A 86 3.75 -10.16 -16.82
N LEU A 87 4.93 -10.42 -17.41
CA LEU A 87 6.02 -11.13 -16.73
C LEU A 87 6.51 -10.38 -15.49
N ILE A 88 6.80 -9.08 -15.61
CA ILE A 88 7.30 -8.25 -14.50
C ILE A 88 6.31 -8.25 -13.33
N VAL A 89 5.03 -8.00 -13.63
CA VAL A 89 3.96 -7.97 -12.62
C VAL A 89 3.79 -9.34 -11.99
N GLY A 90 3.65 -10.39 -12.80
CA GLY A 90 3.41 -11.75 -12.32
C GLY A 90 4.55 -12.25 -11.44
N PHE A 91 5.80 -12.05 -11.86
CA PHE A 91 6.98 -12.42 -11.08
C PHE A 91 7.05 -11.65 -9.76
N SER A 92 6.89 -10.32 -9.80
CA SER A 92 6.96 -9.48 -8.60
C SER A 92 5.85 -9.81 -7.60
N PHE A 93 4.64 -10.11 -8.09
CA PHE A 93 3.50 -10.49 -7.27
C PHE A 93 3.71 -11.85 -6.60
N LEU A 94 4.18 -12.85 -7.36
CA LEU A 94 4.47 -14.18 -6.82
C LEU A 94 5.59 -14.14 -5.78
N MET A 95 6.65 -13.37 -6.03
CA MET A 95 7.73 -13.18 -5.07
C MET A 95 7.26 -12.45 -3.81
N ALA A 96 6.37 -11.47 -3.93
CA ALA A 96 5.81 -10.77 -2.78
C ALA A 96 5.00 -11.69 -1.85
N LEU A 97 4.32 -12.71 -2.41
CA LEU A 97 3.55 -13.68 -1.63
C LEU A 97 4.43 -14.82 -1.07
N GLY A 98 5.42 -15.28 -1.83
CA GLY A 98 6.24 -16.45 -1.47
C GLY A 98 7.48 -16.14 -0.64
N LEU A 99 8.20 -15.06 -0.97
CA LEU A 99 9.50 -14.76 -0.36
C LEU A 99 9.41 -14.46 1.15
N PRO A 100 8.45 -13.67 1.65
CA PRO A 100 8.36 -13.36 3.08
C PRO A 100 8.27 -14.58 3.98
N GLY A 101 7.51 -15.61 3.57
CA GLY A 101 7.36 -16.84 4.35
C GLY A 101 8.66 -17.65 4.50
N TRP A 102 9.58 -17.53 3.53
CA TRP A 102 10.91 -18.13 3.63
C TRP A 102 11.91 -17.24 4.40
N VAL A 103 11.81 -15.91 4.26
CA VAL A 103 12.71 -14.95 4.89
C VAL A 103 12.50 -14.86 6.40
N GLU A 104 11.25 -14.91 6.85
CA GLU A 104 10.88 -14.75 8.26
C GLU A 104 11.60 -15.75 9.19
N PRO A 105 11.60 -17.08 8.95
CA PRO A 105 12.33 -18.04 9.79
C PRO A 105 13.86 -17.97 9.62
N ASN A 106 14.37 -17.42 8.52
CA ASN A 106 15.80 -17.45 8.17
C ASN A 106 16.57 -16.18 8.56
N GLN A 107 16.12 -15.46 9.59
CA GLN A 107 16.74 -14.20 10.02
C GLN A 107 18.25 -14.32 10.30
N ALA A 108 18.69 -15.46 10.84
CA ALA A 108 20.09 -15.72 11.19
C ALA A 108 21.06 -15.62 10.01
N ILE A 109 20.60 -15.92 8.79
CA ILE A 109 21.42 -15.79 7.57
C ILE A 109 21.76 -14.32 7.31
N PHE A 110 20.80 -13.43 7.51
CA PHE A 110 20.96 -12.00 7.27
C PHE A 110 21.80 -11.34 8.36
N THR A 111 21.53 -11.64 9.62
CA THR A 111 22.26 -11.03 10.76
C THR A 111 23.67 -11.59 10.91
N GLY A 112 23.89 -12.86 10.54
CA GLY A 112 25.20 -13.50 10.57
C GLY A 112 26.14 -13.05 9.45
N ALA A 113 25.64 -12.94 8.22
CA ALA A 113 26.46 -12.59 7.06
C ALA A 113 26.73 -11.08 6.92
N LEU A 114 25.80 -10.23 7.36
CA LEU A 114 25.82 -8.77 7.10
C LEU A 114 25.88 -7.92 8.38
N GLY A 115 26.03 -8.56 9.55
CA GLY A 115 26.00 -7.93 10.86
C GLY A 115 24.58 -7.65 11.37
N ASN A 116 24.42 -7.61 12.70
CA ASN A 116 23.11 -7.59 13.35
C ASN A 116 22.22 -6.39 12.94
N THR A 117 22.80 -5.20 12.82
CA THR A 117 22.02 -3.97 12.53
C THR A 117 21.63 -3.89 11.06
N PHE A 118 22.60 -4.04 10.15
CA PHE A 118 22.35 -3.92 8.71
C PHE A 118 21.60 -5.13 8.15
N GLY A 119 21.95 -6.35 8.59
CA GLY A 119 21.22 -7.57 8.27
C GLY A 119 19.77 -7.55 8.76
N GLY A 120 19.52 -6.97 9.94
CA GLY A 120 18.17 -6.77 10.47
C GLY A 120 17.31 -5.84 9.63
N MET A 121 17.90 -4.76 9.07
CA MET A 121 17.19 -3.86 8.16
C MET A 121 16.81 -4.55 6.85
N ILE A 122 17.74 -5.31 6.26
CA ILE A 122 17.48 -6.07 5.02
C ILE A 122 16.40 -7.12 5.26
N TRP A 123 16.49 -7.86 6.36
CA TRP A 123 15.48 -8.83 6.74
C TRP A 123 14.10 -8.20 6.89
N ALA A 124 14.00 -7.02 7.53
CA ALA A 124 12.74 -6.30 7.67
C ALA A 124 12.12 -5.88 6.32
N ILE A 125 12.95 -5.46 5.36
CA ILE A 125 12.49 -5.13 4.00
C ILE A 125 12.03 -6.39 3.26
N MET A 126 12.83 -7.46 3.30
CA MET A 126 12.55 -8.69 2.56
C MET A 126 11.36 -9.48 3.11
N LYS A 127 11.03 -9.34 4.39
CA LYS A 127 9.81 -9.94 4.95
C LYS A 127 8.54 -9.11 4.69
N THR A 128 8.66 -7.91 4.15
CA THR A 128 7.50 -7.03 3.90
C THR A 128 7.01 -7.25 2.46
N PRO A 129 5.82 -7.86 2.24
CA PRO A 129 5.35 -8.24 0.89
C PRO A 129 5.31 -7.06 -0.09
N MET A 130 4.80 -5.91 0.36
CA MET A 130 4.68 -4.71 -0.48
C MET A 130 6.05 -4.16 -0.91
N ALA A 131 7.05 -4.23 -0.01
CA ALA A 131 8.39 -3.77 -0.30
C ALA A 131 9.06 -4.70 -1.33
N VAL A 132 8.90 -6.01 -1.17
CA VAL A 132 9.39 -7.01 -2.13
C VAL A 132 8.76 -6.80 -3.51
N ALA A 133 7.44 -6.63 -3.59
CA ALA A 133 6.74 -6.37 -4.84
C ALA A 133 7.29 -5.12 -5.55
N GLY A 134 7.39 -4.00 -4.82
CA GLY A 134 7.81 -2.72 -5.38
C GLY A 134 9.28 -2.72 -5.83
N ILE A 135 10.18 -3.27 -5.01
CA ILE A 135 11.61 -3.35 -5.33
C ILE A 135 11.83 -4.25 -6.54
N LEU A 136 11.22 -5.44 -6.56
CA LEU A 136 11.39 -6.36 -7.70
C LEU A 136 10.77 -5.81 -8.97
N ALA A 137 9.58 -5.21 -8.91
CA ALA A 137 8.96 -4.60 -10.08
C ALA A 137 9.84 -3.48 -10.66
N ALA A 138 10.40 -2.63 -9.80
CA ALA A 138 11.31 -1.56 -10.22
C ALA A 138 12.62 -2.12 -10.82
N VAL A 139 13.22 -3.14 -10.20
CA VAL A 139 14.44 -3.77 -10.71
C VAL A 139 14.17 -4.45 -12.06
N CYS A 140 13.12 -5.26 -12.15
CA CYS A 140 12.76 -5.96 -13.38
C CYS A 140 12.38 -5.00 -14.51
N ASP A 141 11.67 -3.91 -14.23
CA ASP A 141 11.35 -2.89 -15.24
C ASP A 141 12.61 -2.18 -15.77
N ASN A 142 13.65 -1.97 -14.95
CA ASN A 142 14.91 -1.36 -15.40
C ASN A 142 15.84 -2.35 -16.12
N VAL A 143 15.83 -3.63 -15.74
CA VAL A 143 16.70 -4.67 -16.34
C VAL A 143 16.15 -5.16 -17.66
N ILE A 144 14.82 -5.33 -17.78
CA ILE A 144 14.19 -5.85 -18.99
C ILE A 144 13.95 -4.67 -19.96
N PRO A 145 14.50 -4.70 -21.18
CA PRO A 145 14.30 -3.62 -22.14
C PRO A 145 12.81 -3.48 -22.48
N GLY A 146 12.34 -2.24 -22.59
CA GLY A 146 10.96 -1.91 -22.93
C GLY A 146 10.86 -0.48 -23.42
N THR A 147 9.77 -0.17 -24.12
CA THR A 147 9.52 1.17 -24.66
C THR A 147 8.79 2.07 -23.64
N ASP A 148 8.85 3.39 -23.84
CA ASP A 148 8.12 4.35 -23.00
C ASP A 148 6.59 4.18 -23.12
N GLU A 149 6.11 3.68 -24.26
CA GLU A 149 4.70 3.37 -24.51
C GLU A 149 4.27 2.15 -23.70
N GLU A 150 5.08 1.08 -23.70
CA GLU A 150 4.79 -0.12 -22.89
C GLU A 150 4.71 0.22 -21.39
N ARG A 151 5.56 1.13 -20.92
CA ARG A 151 5.55 1.59 -19.51
C ARG A 151 4.39 2.53 -19.17
N GLY A 152 3.61 2.99 -20.16
CA GLY A 152 2.52 3.96 -19.96
C GLY A 152 3.01 5.39 -19.66
N ILE A 153 4.26 5.71 -20.01
CA ILE A 153 4.88 7.04 -19.79
C ILE A 153 4.47 8.00 -20.91
N LYS A 154 4.38 7.51 -22.14
CA LYS A 154 3.84 8.23 -23.30
C LYS A 154 2.53 7.59 -23.71
N LYS A 155 1.52 8.43 -23.98
CA LYS A 155 0.24 8.00 -24.55
C LYS A 155 0.34 7.89 -26.05
#